data_AF-A0A0P7C5A8-F1
#
_entry.id   AF-A0A0P7C5A8-F1
#
_cell.length_a   1.000
_cell.length_b   1.000
_cell.length_c   1.000
_cell.angle_alpha   90.00
_cell.angle_beta   90.00
_cell.angle_gamma   90.00
#
_symmetry.space_group_name_H-M   'P 1'
#
loop_
_entity.id
_entity.type
_entity.pdbx_description
1 polymer ?
#
loop_
_entity_poly.entity_id
_entity_poly.type
_entity_poly.pdbx_seq_one_letter_code
_entity_poly.pdbx_strand_id
1 'polypeptide(L)'
;MSTTAATPTDTATTTTPATPATTATPTDAAPPTAPKAPPAASPATTRWAHPTSLAEALAELAVPGSVPAAGCTQLAFALADPRRRPGRLVALGGVPELSAIQQMNWADGRGTVVLGAAVTHARVAADADLRAAVPLLGDVFSRVGNVRVRSVATVGGVLAGAVYAWDPPTVLHALDARVRLDGPNGRRTVAVEDFYPAAGTTVIEPGELLTSVEIDVPPPGTVSRYLTLKTRSAEDSSALGVAAVLGFDPSGVCVRARLALGSATDRPVTFADLDALLLGEGPGSTSAKAVADGYADRVTCVDDLRAGAAYRVEMVRVYVRRAIAAAYEAGAA
;
A
#
# COMPACT_ATOMS: atom_id res chain seq x y z
N MET A 1 2.58 25.57 58.45
CA MET A 1 3.72 25.19 59.30
C MET A 1 4.69 24.43 58.40
N SER A 2 5.50 25.17 57.64
CA SER A 2 6.95 25.42 57.88
C SER A 2 7.78 24.34 57.17
N THR A 3 8.31 24.61 55.96
CA THR A 3 9.71 25.04 55.68
C THR A 3 10.75 24.15 56.36
N THR A 4 11.78 23.64 55.68
CA THR A 4 12.93 24.47 55.29
C THR A 4 13.90 23.66 54.41
N ALA A 5 14.38 24.27 53.32
CA ALA A 5 15.53 23.86 52.53
C ALA A 5 16.83 24.28 53.22
N ALA A 6 17.89 23.48 53.12
CA ALA A 6 19.23 23.91 53.53
C ALA A 6 20.32 23.27 52.65
N THR A 7 21.05 24.13 51.96
CA THR A 7 22.42 23.96 51.45
C THR A 7 23.09 25.33 51.64
N PRO A 8 24.43 25.51 51.63
CA PRO A 8 25.56 24.61 51.91
C PRO A 8 26.43 25.19 53.07
N THR A 9 27.52 24.54 53.44
CA THR A 9 28.64 25.25 54.09
C THR A 9 29.97 24.76 53.55
N ASP A 10 30.69 25.75 53.05
CA ASP A 10 32.04 25.74 52.51
C ASP A 10 33.06 25.67 53.66
N THR A 11 34.20 25.01 53.47
CA THR A 11 35.34 25.16 54.38
C THR A 11 36.62 25.25 53.57
N ALA A 12 37.04 26.49 53.40
CA ALA A 12 38.35 26.89 52.92
C ALA A 12 39.44 26.42 53.89
N THR A 13 40.58 25.98 53.36
CA THR A 13 41.87 26.08 54.05
C THR A 13 42.83 26.89 53.19
N THR A 14 43.30 27.97 53.79
CA THR A 14 44.19 28.99 53.26
C THR A 14 45.64 28.52 53.33
N THR A 15 46.44 28.79 52.30
CA THR A 15 47.90 28.97 52.46
C THR A 15 48.40 30.00 51.47
N THR A 16 49.05 31.03 52.00
CA THR A 16 49.57 32.24 51.34
C THR A 16 51.07 32.05 50.95
N PRO A 17 51.77 33.00 50.32
CA PRO A 17 51.96 33.13 48.87
C PRO A 17 53.44 32.93 48.43
N ALA A 18 53.68 32.74 47.13
CA ALA A 18 54.98 33.00 46.51
C ALA A 18 54.78 33.64 45.12
N THR A 19 55.48 34.74 44.87
CA THR A 19 55.48 35.53 43.61
C THR A 19 56.93 35.94 43.33
N PRO A 20 57.36 36.16 42.07
CA PRO A 20 57.16 35.38 40.85
C PRO A 20 58.51 34.99 40.21
N ALA A 21 58.55 33.92 39.41
CA ALA A 21 59.61 33.74 38.41
C ALA A 21 59.00 33.96 37.03
N THR A 22 59.43 35.04 36.38
CA THR A 22 59.07 35.37 35.01
C THR A 22 59.89 34.55 34.02
N THR A 23 59.27 34.28 32.87
CA THR A 23 59.82 33.89 31.55
C THR A 23 60.03 32.40 31.26
N ALA A 24 59.07 31.83 30.54
CA ALA A 24 59.27 31.33 29.17
C ALA A 24 57.90 30.99 28.55
N THR A 25 57.58 31.59 27.41
CA THR A 25 56.36 31.33 26.64
C THR A 25 56.42 29.93 26.02
N PRO A 26 55.48 29.00 26.28
CA PRO A 26 55.40 27.74 25.54
C PRO A 26 54.70 27.98 24.20
N THR A 27 55.37 27.56 23.15
CA THR A 27 54.92 27.53 21.77
C THR A 27 53.61 26.75 21.62
N ASP A 28 52.68 27.33 20.87
CA ASP A 28 51.37 26.75 20.51
C ASP A 28 51.56 25.43 19.74
N ALA A 29 51.29 24.31 20.42
CA ALA A 29 51.32 22.98 19.81
C ALA A 29 49.90 22.57 19.42
N ALA A 30 49.67 22.44 18.11
CA ALA A 30 48.40 22.01 17.55
C ALA A 30 47.96 20.64 18.12
N PRO A 31 46.65 20.43 18.36
CA PRO A 31 46.16 19.17 18.92
C PRO A 31 46.36 17.99 17.96
N PRO A 32 46.56 16.76 18.48
CA PRO A 32 46.81 15.58 17.65
C PRO A 32 45.58 15.28 16.77
N THR A 33 45.84 15.07 15.48
CA THR A 33 44.84 14.72 14.49
C THR A 33 44.29 13.31 14.77
N ALA A 34 42.96 13.22 14.92
CA ALA A 34 42.27 11.94 15.04
C ALA A 34 42.57 11.04 13.83
N PRO A 35 42.72 9.71 14.02
CA PRO A 35 43.01 8.80 12.93
C PRO A 35 41.90 8.87 11.87
N LYS A 36 42.32 9.10 10.62
CA LYS A 36 41.44 9.21 9.45
C LYS A 36 40.63 7.91 9.34
N ALA A 37 39.30 8.03 9.43
CA ALA A 37 38.39 6.92 9.16
C ALA A 37 38.75 6.28 7.81
N PRO A 38 38.68 4.94 7.69
CA PRO A 38 38.93 4.28 6.41
C PRO A 38 38.05 4.92 5.33
N PRO A 39 38.54 5.06 4.09
CA PRO A 39 37.75 5.63 3.02
C PRO A 39 36.43 4.89 2.94
N ALA A 40 35.32 5.63 2.97
CA ALA A 40 34.00 5.07 2.73
C ALA A 40 34.08 4.23 1.45
N ALA A 41 33.64 2.97 1.52
CA ALA A 41 33.53 2.13 0.33
C ALA A 41 32.82 2.94 -0.75
N SER A 42 33.44 3.01 -1.94
CA SER A 42 32.85 3.70 -3.09
C SER A 42 31.38 3.24 -3.22
N PRO A 43 30.40 4.16 -3.34
CA PRO A 43 29.00 3.77 -3.35
C PRO A 43 28.82 2.74 -4.47
N ALA A 44 28.43 1.52 -4.11
CA ALA A 44 28.19 0.46 -5.06
C ALA A 44 27.31 1.02 -6.18
N THR A 45 27.83 1.08 -7.40
CA THR A 45 27.11 1.68 -8.51
C THR A 45 25.96 0.74 -8.88
N THR A 46 24.73 1.19 -8.70
CA THR A 46 23.55 0.40 -9.08
C THR A 46 23.52 0.23 -10.60
N ARG A 47 23.58 -1.01 -11.07
CA ARG A 47 23.42 -1.33 -12.51
C ARG A 47 21.94 -1.31 -12.87
N TRP A 48 21.61 -0.69 -14.00
CA TRP A 48 20.28 -0.75 -14.59
C TRP A 48 20.27 -1.70 -15.79
N ALA A 49 19.29 -2.60 -15.81
CA ALA A 49 18.93 -3.41 -16.96
C ALA A 49 17.67 -2.83 -17.61
N HIS A 50 17.63 -2.85 -18.94
CA HIS A 50 16.54 -2.27 -19.74
C HIS A 50 15.99 -3.33 -20.70
N PRO A 51 15.29 -4.36 -20.18
CA PRO A 51 14.68 -5.38 -21.02
C PRO A 51 13.58 -4.78 -21.90
N THR A 52 13.39 -5.40 -23.07
CA THR A 52 12.39 -5.01 -24.07
C THR A 52 11.28 -6.06 -24.24
N SER A 53 11.37 -7.16 -23.49
CA SER A 53 10.37 -8.22 -23.44
C SER A 53 10.25 -8.80 -22.03
N LEU A 54 9.15 -9.52 -21.78
CA LEU A 54 8.96 -10.22 -20.51
C LEU A 54 10.05 -11.28 -20.27
N ALA A 55 10.45 -12.00 -21.32
CA ALA A 55 11.49 -13.02 -21.22
C ALA A 55 12.84 -12.44 -20.79
N GLU A 56 13.24 -11.30 -21.37
CA GLU A 56 14.45 -10.59 -20.97
C GLU A 56 14.36 -10.06 -19.53
N ALA A 57 13.19 -9.54 -19.13
CA ALA A 57 12.98 -9.06 -17.77
C ALA A 57 13.13 -10.19 -16.74
N LEU A 58 12.54 -11.36 -17.00
CA LEU A 58 12.67 -12.53 -16.13
C LEU A 58 14.12 -13.05 -16.08
N ALA A 59 14.83 -13.05 -17.20
CA ALA A 59 16.25 -13.43 -17.23
C ALA A 59 17.13 -12.49 -16.38
N GLU A 60 16.87 -11.18 -16.44
CA GLU A 60 17.57 -10.19 -15.61
C GLU A 60 17.19 -10.32 -14.11
N LEU A 61 15.93 -10.67 -13.81
CA LEU A 61 15.44 -10.90 -12.45
C LEU A 61 15.93 -12.22 -11.83
N ALA A 62 16.32 -13.20 -12.66
CA ALA A 62 16.92 -14.45 -12.19
C ALA A 62 18.31 -14.25 -11.57
N VAL A 63 18.97 -13.10 -11.83
CA VAL A 63 20.23 -12.76 -11.17
C VAL A 63 19.95 -12.41 -9.70
N PRO A 64 20.61 -13.08 -8.73
CA PRO A 64 20.37 -12.83 -7.31
C PRO A 64 20.56 -11.36 -6.91
N GLY A 65 19.60 -10.81 -6.16
CA GLY A 65 19.62 -9.41 -5.72
C GLY A 65 19.13 -8.40 -6.76
N SER A 66 18.68 -8.83 -7.94
CA SER A 66 17.92 -7.99 -8.86
C SER A 66 16.60 -7.53 -8.25
N VAL A 67 16.27 -6.26 -8.44
CA VAL A 67 15.00 -5.68 -7.99
C VAL A 67 14.23 -5.10 -9.18
N PRO A 68 12.95 -5.45 -9.38
CA PRO A 68 12.13 -4.84 -10.42
C PRO A 68 11.89 -3.35 -10.14
N ALA A 69 12.03 -2.52 -11.17
CA ALA A 69 11.86 -1.07 -11.12
C ALA A 69 10.77 -0.63 -12.11
N ALA A 70 9.58 -0.34 -11.58
CA ALA A 70 8.47 0.26 -12.32
C ALA A 70 8.36 1.76 -12.02
N GLY A 71 7.26 2.22 -11.44
CA GLY A 71 7.04 3.62 -11.09
C GLY A 71 7.96 4.21 -10.02
N CYS A 72 8.67 3.34 -9.28
CA CYS A 72 9.68 3.69 -8.27
C CYS A 72 9.22 4.64 -7.13
N THR A 73 7.92 4.91 -6.97
CA THR A 73 7.40 5.84 -5.94
C THR A 73 7.66 5.36 -4.51
N GLN A 74 7.73 4.04 -4.30
CA GLN A 74 8.17 3.43 -3.05
C GLN A 74 9.67 3.09 -3.08
N LEU A 75 10.16 2.54 -4.19
CA LEU A 75 11.56 2.14 -4.33
C LEU A 75 12.54 3.31 -4.13
N ALA A 76 12.12 4.54 -4.44
CA ALA A 76 12.90 5.76 -4.23
C ALA A 76 13.43 5.90 -2.78
N PHE A 77 12.70 5.42 -1.78
CA PHE A 77 13.18 5.43 -0.38
C PHE A 77 14.36 4.49 -0.16
N ALA A 78 14.35 3.29 -0.76
CA ALA A 78 15.49 2.37 -0.71
C ALA A 78 16.68 2.91 -1.51
N LEU A 79 16.41 3.58 -2.65
CA LEU A 79 17.46 4.23 -3.44
C LEU A 79 18.07 5.44 -2.74
N ALA A 80 17.34 6.10 -1.85
CA ALA A 80 17.88 7.21 -1.06
C ALA A 80 18.86 6.75 0.04
N ASP A 81 18.70 5.53 0.59
CA ASP A 81 19.55 4.98 1.65
C ASP A 81 20.66 4.07 1.09
N PRO A 82 21.95 4.48 1.09
CA PRO A 82 23.05 3.68 0.54
C PRO A 82 23.16 2.26 1.08
N ARG A 83 22.66 2.00 2.30
CA ARG A 83 22.69 0.68 2.95
C ARG A 83 21.62 -0.29 2.40
N ARG A 84 20.61 0.24 1.72
CA ARG A 84 19.46 -0.50 1.17
C ARG A 84 19.41 -0.47 -0.36
N ARG A 85 20.36 0.20 -1.00
CA ARG A 85 20.43 0.32 -2.47
C ARG A 85 20.63 -1.07 -3.10
N PRO A 86 19.73 -1.49 -4.01
CA PRO A 86 19.96 -2.69 -4.80
C PRO A 86 21.21 -2.54 -5.68
N GLY A 87 21.98 -3.61 -5.82
CA GLY A 87 23.11 -3.66 -6.75
C GLY A 87 22.66 -3.69 -8.22
N ARG A 88 21.44 -4.17 -8.48
CA ARG A 88 20.86 -4.28 -9.82
C ARG A 88 19.37 -3.93 -9.81
N LEU A 89 18.97 -3.09 -10.76
CA LEU A 89 17.58 -2.73 -11.03
C LEU A 89 17.18 -3.18 -12.43
N VAL A 90 15.97 -3.71 -12.58
CA VAL A 90 15.41 -4.14 -13.86
C VAL A 90 14.25 -3.22 -14.23
N ALA A 91 14.46 -2.33 -15.20
CA ALA A 91 13.47 -1.33 -15.60
C ALA A 91 12.34 -1.97 -16.40
N LEU A 92 11.12 -1.95 -15.84
CA LEU A 92 9.95 -2.61 -16.44
C LEU A 92 9.18 -1.73 -17.43
N GLY A 93 9.46 -0.43 -17.47
CA GLY A 93 8.73 0.52 -18.33
C GLY A 93 8.92 0.30 -19.83
N GLY A 94 9.97 -0.44 -20.23
CA GLY A 94 10.25 -0.80 -21.62
C GLY A 94 9.64 -2.12 -22.08
N VAL A 95 8.88 -2.82 -21.22
CA VAL A 95 8.31 -4.14 -21.51
C VAL A 95 6.84 -4.00 -21.90
N PRO A 96 6.48 -4.14 -23.20
CA PRO A 96 5.11 -3.90 -23.68
C PRO A 96 4.07 -4.82 -23.04
N GLU A 97 4.43 -6.09 -22.77
CA GLU A 97 3.55 -7.11 -22.19
C GLU A 97 3.06 -6.73 -20.77
N LEU A 98 3.85 -5.92 -20.05
CA LEU A 98 3.49 -5.43 -18.72
C LEU A 98 2.66 -4.14 -18.76
N SER A 99 2.54 -3.52 -19.93
CA SER A 99 1.98 -2.16 -20.09
C SER A 99 0.62 -2.16 -20.78
N ALA A 100 0.01 -3.32 -21.05
CA ALA A 100 -1.27 -3.43 -21.71
C ALA A 100 -2.45 -3.41 -20.72
N ILE A 101 -3.58 -2.83 -21.16
CA ILE A 101 -4.91 -3.07 -20.59
C ILE A 101 -5.65 -3.89 -21.64
N GLN A 102 -6.15 -5.06 -21.26
CA GLN A 102 -6.83 -5.98 -22.18
C GLN A 102 -8.21 -6.33 -21.64
N GLN A 103 -9.17 -6.53 -22.53
CA GLN A 103 -10.46 -7.12 -22.23
C GLN A 103 -10.58 -8.46 -22.95
N MET A 104 -10.96 -9.49 -22.21
CA MET A 104 -11.21 -10.84 -22.71
C MET A 104 -12.69 -11.15 -22.57
N ASN A 105 -13.30 -11.65 -23.63
CA ASN A 105 -14.69 -12.13 -23.61
C ASN A 105 -14.68 -13.66 -23.69
N TRP A 106 -15.43 -14.29 -22.79
CA TRP A 106 -15.57 -15.74 -22.70
C TRP A 106 -16.83 -16.21 -23.46
N ALA A 107 -16.82 -17.47 -23.87
CA ALA A 107 -17.92 -18.06 -24.64
C ALA A 107 -19.28 -18.07 -23.89
N ASP A 108 -19.25 -18.01 -22.57
CA ASP A 108 -20.43 -17.93 -21.69
C ASP A 108 -20.89 -16.49 -21.44
N GLY A 109 -20.34 -15.51 -22.15
CA GLY A 109 -20.72 -14.10 -22.06
C GLY A 109 -20.06 -13.34 -20.91
N ARG A 110 -19.21 -13.98 -20.10
CA ARG A 110 -18.43 -13.26 -19.08
C ARG A 110 -17.29 -12.47 -19.72
N GLY A 111 -16.92 -11.37 -19.07
CA GLY A 111 -15.74 -10.57 -19.43
C GLY A 111 -14.68 -10.64 -18.33
N THR A 112 -13.40 -10.53 -18.71
CA THR A 112 -12.29 -10.35 -17.77
C THR A 112 -11.40 -9.21 -18.27
N VAL A 113 -11.11 -8.25 -17.40
CA VAL A 113 -10.10 -7.22 -17.62
C VAL A 113 -8.75 -7.74 -17.13
N VAL A 114 -7.71 -7.56 -17.93
CA VAL A 114 -6.31 -7.83 -17.55
C VAL A 114 -5.54 -6.50 -17.55
N LEU A 115 -5.06 -6.12 -16.38
CA LEU A 115 -4.20 -4.95 -16.18
C LEU A 115 -2.75 -5.41 -16.08
N GLY A 116 -1.90 -5.02 -17.02
CA GLY A 116 -0.47 -5.24 -16.92
C GLY A 116 0.14 -4.55 -15.70
N ALA A 117 1.16 -5.18 -15.09
CA ALA A 117 1.77 -4.70 -13.86
C ALA A 117 2.44 -3.32 -13.95
N ALA A 118 2.85 -2.91 -15.15
CA ALA A 118 3.44 -1.60 -15.44
C ALA A 118 2.41 -0.55 -15.90
N VAL A 119 1.12 -0.91 -16.01
CA VAL A 119 0.05 0.08 -16.24
C VAL A 119 0.03 1.08 -15.09
N THR A 120 0.08 2.37 -15.42
CA THR A 120 0.11 3.45 -14.42
C THR A 120 -1.28 3.73 -13.87
N HIS A 121 -1.37 4.28 -12.66
CA HIS A 121 -2.65 4.64 -12.04
C HIS A 121 -3.40 5.67 -12.88
N ALA A 122 -2.70 6.61 -13.51
CA ALA A 122 -3.29 7.58 -14.42
C ALA A 122 -3.94 6.92 -15.64
N ARG A 123 -3.32 5.86 -16.19
CA ARG A 123 -3.90 5.10 -17.31
C ARG A 123 -5.13 4.32 -16.89
N VAL A 124 -5.11 3.65 -15.74
CA VAL A 124 -6.29 2.97 -15.17
C VAL A 124 -7.45 3.96 -14.97
N ALA A 125 -7.16 5.15 -14.45
CA ALA A 125 -8.18 6.17 -14.18
C ALA A 125 -8.82 6.78 -15.44
N ALA A 126 -8.07 6.83 -16.54
CA ALA A 126 -8.46 7.49 -17.79
C ALA A 126 -9.02 6.54 -18.85
N ASP A 127 -8.82 5.22 -18.71
CA ASP A 127 -9.28 4.23 -19.67
C ASP A 127 -10.81 4.13 -19.70
N ALA A 128 -11.42 4.54 -20.82
CA ALA A 128 -12.87 4.64 -20.94
C ALA A 128 -13.57 3.28 -20.90
N ASP A 129 -12.98 2.27 -21.54
CA ASP A 129 -13.55 0.92 -21.61
C ASP A 129 -13.47 0.25 -20.23
N LEU A 130 -12.40 0.47 -19.49
CA LEU A 130 -12.26 0.02 -18.11
C LEU A 130 -13.25 0.71 -17.18
N ARG A 131 -13.47 2.02 -17.35
CA ARG A 131 -14.47 2.74 -16.55
C ARG A 131 -15.89 2.27 -16.82
N ALA A 132 -16.18 1.82 -18.04
CA ALA A 132 -17.46 1.22 -18.38
C ALA A 132 -17.59 -0.20 -17.79
N ALA A 133 -16.55 -1.03 -17.91
CA ALA A 133 -16.57 -2.41 -17.47
C ALA A 133 -16.47 -2.58 -15.94
N VAL A 134 -15.57 -1.84 -15.29
CA VAL A 134 -15.32 -1.92 -13.84
C VAL A 134 -15.14 -0.51 -13.26
N PRO A 135 -16.24 0.26 -13.07
CA PRO A 135 -16.19 1.67 -12.68
C PRO A 135 -15.37 1.95 -11.41
N LEU A 136 -15.36 1.02 -10.44
CA LEU A 136 -14.62 1.15 -9.18
C LEU A 136 -13.13 1.41 -9.38
N LEU A 137 -12.51 0.75 -10.37
CA LEU A 137 -11.09 0.87 -10.63
C LEU A 137 -10.76 2.29 -11.11
N GLY A 138 -11.50 2.78 -12.12
CA GLY A 138 -11.30 4.14 -12.62
C GLY A 138 -11.50 5.20 -11.52
N ASP A 139 -12.49 5.01 -10.66
CA ASP A 139 -12.78 5.92 -9.57
C ASP A 139 -11.64 5.97 -8.53
N VAL A 140 -11.26 4.82 -7.97
CA VAL A 140 -10.25 4.77 -6.90
C VAL A 140 -8.87 5.15 -7.41
N PHE A 141 -8.44 4.63 -8.56
CA PHE A 141 -7.12 4.97 -9.11
C PHE A 141 -6.99 6.46 -9.46
N SER A 142 -8.09 7.18 -9.71
CA SER A 142 -8.06 8.64 -9.93
C SER A 142 -7.75 9.47 -8.67
N ARG A 143 -7.87 8.88 -7.47
CA ARG A 143 -7.75 9.53 -6.17
C ARG A 143 -6.50 9.14 -5.39
N VAL A 144 -5.71 8.18 -5.91
CA VAL A 144 -4.47 7.72 -5.26
C VAL A 144 -3.42 8.82 -5.36
N GLY A 145 -2.88 9.24 -4.21
CA GLY A 145 -1.83 10.26 -4.15
C GLY A 145 -2.18 11.53 -4.93
N ASN A 146 -1.15 12.20 -5.45
CA ASN A 146 -1.30 13.34 -6.34
C ASN A 146 -1.08 12.93 -7.81
N VAL A 147 -1.32 13.86 -8.73
CA VAL A 147 -1.17 13.62 -10.18
C VAL A 147 0.23 13.11 -10.56
N ARG A 148 1.29 13.58 -9.90
CA ARG A 148 2.67 13.15 -10.17
C ARG A 148 2.90 11.70 -9.77
N VAL A 149 2.35 11.30 -8.62
CA VAL A 149 2.36 9.89 -8.18
C VAL A 149 1.61 9.04 -9.18
N ARG A 150 0.39 9.41 -9.59
CA ARG A 150 -0.43 8.60 -10.51
C ARG A 150 0.18 8.43 -11.89
N SER A 151 0.92 9.42 -12.37
CA SER A 151 1.57 9.36 -13.68
C SER A 151 2.66 8.29 -13.76
N VAL A 152 3.23 7.86 -12.63
CA VAL A 152 4.33 6.90 -12.61
C VAL A 152 4.03 5.63 -11.79
N ALA A 153 3.27 5.73 -10.70
CA ALA A 153 2.90 4.58 -9.88
C ALA A 153 2.09 3.56 -10.72
N THR A 154 2.41 2.28 -10.56
CA THR A 154 1.82 1.21 -11.37
C THR A 154 0.93 0.28 -10.56
N VAL A 155 0.06 -0.46 -11.24
CA VAL A 155 -0.81 -1.48 -10.64
C VAL A 155 0.00 -2.56 -9.93
N GLY A 156 1.05 -3.08 -10.57
CA GLY A 156 1.94 -4.07 -9.97
C GLY A 156 2.74 -3.50 -8.80
N GLY A 157 3.24 -2.27 -8.92
CA GLY A 157 4.04 -1.62 -7.87
C GLY A 157 3.25 -1.34 -6.59
N VAL A 158 1.97 -0.95 -6.71
CA VAL A 158 1.13 -0.73 -5.54
C VAL A 158 0.78 -2.04 -4.81
N LEU A 159 0.61 -3.15 -5.52
CA LEU A 159 0.41 -4.47 -4.90
C LEU A 159 1.71 -5.02 -4.29
N ALA A 160 2.78 -5.07 -5.08
CA ALA A 160 4.06 -5.63 -4.65
C ALA A 160 4.70 -4.84 -3.49
N GLY A 161 4.35 -3.57 -3.31
CA GLY A 161 4.82 -2.75 -2.19
C GLY A 161 4.24 -3.15 -0.83
N ALA A 162 3.14 -3.93 -0.78
CA ALA A 162 2.53 -4.46 0.43
C ALA A 162 2.29 -3.44 1.57
N VAL A 163 2.02 -2.18 1.21
CA VAL A 163 1.72 -1.14 2.20
C VAL A 163 0.23 -1.16 2.52
N TYR A 164 -0.09 -1.51 3.76
CA TYR A 164 -1.46 -1.69 4.24
C TYR A 164 -2.38 -0.47 4.03
N ALA A 165 -1.80 0.74 4.09
CA ALA A 165 -2.51 2.01 4.03
C ALA A 165 -2.85 2.51 2.61
N TRP A 166 -2.61 1.69 1.58
CA TRP A 166 -2.92 2.03 0.19
C TRP A 166 -4.31 1.55 -0.22
N ASP A 167 -5.03 2.39 -0.97
CA ASP A 167 -6.41 2.13 -1.40
C ASP A 167 -6.52 1.00 -2.45
N PRO A 168 -5.67 0.91 -3.49
CA PRO A 168 -5.86 -0.06 -4.57
C PRO A 168 -5.92 -1.53 -4.16
N PRO A 169 -5.07 -2.04 -3.24
CA PRO A 169 -5.20 -3.40 -2.73
C PRO A 169 -6.59 -3.72 -2.18
N THR A 170 -7.24 -2.76 -1.51
CA THR A 170 -8.57 -2.94 -0.90
C THR A 170 -9.65 -3.16 -1.95
N VAL A 171 -9.68 -2.32 -3.00
CA VAL A 171 -10.69 -2.49 -4.06
C VAL A 171 -10.47 -3.74 -4.89
N LEU A 172 -9.21 -4.16 -5.07
CA LEU A 172 -8.91 -5.41 -5.76
C LEU A 172 -9.39 -6.63 -4.97
N HIS A 173 -9.34 -6.59 -3.63
CA HIS A 173 -9.96 -7.63 -2.78
C HIS A 173 -11.48 -7.69 -2.94
N ALA A 174 -12.17 -6.54 -2.94
CA ALA A 174 -13.62 -6.51 -3.12
C ALA A 174 -14.07 -6.96 -4.52
N LEU A 175 -13.18 -6.87 -5.51
CA LEU A 175 -13.41 -7.30 -6.89
C LEU A 175 -12.95 -8.75 -7.15
N ASP A 176 -12.56 -9.50 -6.12
CA ASP A 176 -12.06 -10.87 -6.24
C ASP A 176 -10.94 -11.02 -7.29
N ALA A 177 -10.06 -10.01 -7.35
CA ALA A 177 -9.01 -9.95 -8.34
C ALA A 177 -8.02 -11.12 -8.19
N ARG A 178 -7.36 -11.47 -9.30
CA ARG A 178 -6.31 -12.49 -9.35
C ARG A 178 -5.02 -11.87 -9.84
N VAL A 179 -3.91 -12.23 -9.20
CA VAL A 179 -2.57 -11.73 -9.51
C VAL A 179 -1.81 -12.81 -10.25
N ARG A 180 -1.26 -12.47 -11.42
CA ARG A 180 -0.42 -13.37 -12.20
C ARG A 180 1.05 -13.12 -11.90
N LEU A 181 1.75 -14.20 -11.55
CA LEU A 181 3.18 -14.23 -11.27
C LEU A 181 3.86 -15.10 -12.32
N ASP A 182 4.90 -14.59 -12.95
CA ASP A 182 5.77 -15.34 -13.86
C ASP A 182 7.18 -15.38 -13.28
N GLY A 183 7.82 -16.55 -13.31
CA GLY A 183 9.14 -16.76 -12.74
C GLY A 183 9.85 -17.98 -13.33
N PRO A 184 10.97 -18.43 -12.71
CA PRO A 184 11.77 -19.53 -13.23
C PRO A 184 11.04 -20.88 -13.26
N ASN A 185 10.04 -21.06 -12.39
CA ASN A 185 9.22 -22.27 -12.31
C ASN A 185 7.96 -22.20 -13.18
N GLY A 186 7.89 -21.22 -14.09
CA GLY A 186 6.73 -20.96 -14.93
C GLY A 186 5.80 -19.89 -14.36
N ARG A 187 4.51 -20.04 -14.67
CA ARG A 187 3.47 -19.05 -14.37
C ARG A 187 2.49 -19.62 -13.37
N ARG A 188 2.08 -18.81 -12.41
CA ARG A 188 0.96 -19.11 -11.49
C ARG A 188 0.06 -17.91 -11.30
N THR A 189 -1.18 -18.20 -10.94
CA THR A 189 -2.20 -17.20 -10.60
C THR A 189 -2.57 -17.37 -9.14
N VAL A 190 -2.60 -16.27 -8.40
CA VAL A 190 -2.90 -16.21 -6.97
C VAL A 190 -4.13 -15.33 -6.77
N ALA A 191 -5.11 -15.78 -5.97
CA ALA A 191 -6.19 -14.89 -5.56
C ALA A 191 -5.62 -13.73 -4.73
N VAL A 192 -6.12 -12.51 -4.91
CA VAL A 192 -5.57 -11.35 -4.19
C VAL A 192 -5.72 -11.49 -2.67
N GLU A 193 -6.73 -12.23 -2.21
CA GLU A 193 -6.99 -12.58 -0.80
C GLU A 193 -5.84 -13.39 -0.17
N ASP A 194 -5.14 -14.19 -0.99
CA ASP A 194 -3.99 -15.00 -0.57
C ASP A 194 -2.64 -14.31 -0.83
N PHE A 195 -2.65 -13.10 -1.41
CA PHE A 195 -1.42 -12.47 -1.90
C PHE A 195 -0.53 -11.90 -0.78
N TYR A 196 -1.12 -11.55 0.36
CA TYR A 196 -0.42 -10.98 1.52
C TYR A 196 -0.43 -11.97 2.69
N PRO A 197 0.62 -12.79 2.88
CA PRO A 197 0.65 -13.78 3.96
C PRO A 197 0.87 -13.13 5.34
N ALA A 198 1.55 -11.98 5.38
CA ALA A 198 1.78 -11.19 6.59
C ALA A 198 1.97 -9.70 6.25
N ALA A 199 1.84 -8.85 7.26
CA ALA A 199 2.07 -7.40 7.17
C ALA A 199 3.35 -7.05 6.39
N GLY A 200 3.24 -6.23 5.36
CA GLY A 200 4.40 -5.75 4.60
C GLY A 200 5.09 -6.79 3.71
N THR A 201 4.49 -7.96 3.51
CA THR A 201 5.06 -9.04 2.69
C THR A 201 4.06 -9.51 1.63
N THR A 202 4.58 -10.14 0.57
CA THR A 202 3.77 -10.77 -0.47
C THR A 202 4.22 -12.22 -0.66
N VAL A 203 3.41 -13.01 -1.36
CA VAL A 203 3.79 -14.38 -1.76
C VAL A 203 4.75 -14.44 -2.95
N ILE A 204 5.24 -13.30 -3.46
CA ILE A 204 6.19 -13.27 -4.60
C ILE A 204 7.50 -13.90 -4.15
N GLU A 205 7.90 -14.97 -4.83
CA GLU A 205 9.14 -15.69 -4.56
C GLU A 205 10.35 -15.05 -5.28
N PRO A 206 11.58 -15.31 -4.86
CA PRO A 206 12.78 -14.84 -5.56
C PRO A 206 12.77 -15.22 -7.04
N GLY A 207 12.93 -14.22 -7.91
CA GLY A 207 12.91 -14.39 -9.37
C GLY A 207 11.52 -14.40 -10.00
N GLU A 208 10.45 -14.36 -9.20
CA GLU A 208 9.10 -14.10 -9.71
C GLU A 208 8.86 -12.60 -9.96
N LEU A 209 8.01 -12.32 -10.94
CA LEU A 209 7.53 -11.00 -11.28
C LEU A 209 6.00 -11.01 -11.33
N LEU A 210 5.38 -10.04 -10.66
CA LEU A 210 3.97 -9.72 -10.90
C LEU A 210 3.83 -9.17 -12.31
N THR A 211 3.13 -9.89 -13.19
CA THR A 211 2.99 -9.53 -14.61
C THR A 211 1.66 -8.87 -14.93
N SER A 212 0.57 -9.30 -14.27
CA SER A 212 -0.74 -8.69 -14.44
C SER A 212 -1.69 -8.93 -13.27
N VAL A 213 -2.77 -8.16 -13.25
CA VAL A 213 -3.93 -8.32 -12.38
C VAL A 213 -5.16 -8.56 -13.24
N GLU A 214 -5.89 -9.62 -12.96
CA GLU A 214 -7.10 -10.05 -13.66
C GLU A 214 -8.31 -9.76 -12.78
N ILE A 215 -9.31 -9.09 -13.35
CA ILE A 215 -10.57 -8.77 -12.68
C ILE A 215 -11.72 -9.21 -13.59
N ASP A 216 -12.61 -10.04 -13.08
CA ASP A 216 -13.83 -10.38 -13.83
C ASP A 216 -14.77 -9.18 -13.84
N VAL A 217 -15.36 -8.92 -15.00
CA VAL A 217 -16.34 -7.84 -15.16
C VAL A 217 -17.56 -8.18 -14.31
N PRO A 218 -17.94 -7.32 -13.34
CA PRO A 218 -19.11 -7.57 -12.52
C PRO A 218 -20.38 -7.74 -13.37
N PRO A 219 -21.27 -8.69 -13.03
CA PRO A 219 -22.50 -8.89 -13.79
C PRO A 219 -23.39 -7.62 -13.82
N PRO A 220 -24.28 -7.50 -14.82
CA PRO A 220 -25.29 -6.45 -14.84
C PRO A 220 -26.08 -6.38 -13.53
N GLY A 221 -26.45 -5.18 -13.10
CA GLY A 221 -27.09 -4.95 -11.80
C GLY A 221 -26.10 -4.90 -10.62
N THR A 222 -24.79 -4.97 -10.87
CA THR A 222 -23.78 -4.78 -9.83
C THR A 222 -23.41 -3.31 -9.66
N VAL A 223 -23.39 -2.87 -8.41
CA VAL A 223 -22.95 -1.55 -7.96
C VAL A 223 -21.73 -1.70 -7.08
N SER A 224 -20.73 -0.85 -7.32
CA SER A 224 -19.51 -0.79 -6.54
C SER A 224 -19.30 0.60 -5.93
N ARG A 225 -18.94 0.67 -4.65
CA ARG A 225 -18.62 1.92 -3.93
C ARG A 225 -17.34 1.75 -3.11
N TYR A 226 -16.53 2.80 -3.07
CA TYR A 226 -15.38 2.88 -2.16
C TYR A 226 -15.47 4.15 -1.31
N LEU A 227 -15.46 3.98 0.00
CA LEU A 227 -15.41 5.07 0.97
C LEU A 227 -14.11 4.98 1.74
N THR A 228 -13.40 6.11 1.84
CA THR A 228 -12.16 6.20 2.61
C THR A 228 -12.24 7.33 3.64
N LEU A 229 -11.64 7.09 4.80
CA LEU A 229 -11.36 8.09 5.82
C LEU A 229 -9.91 8.53 5.70
N LYS A 230 -9.70 9.81 5.43
CA LYS A 230 -8.39 10.47 5.51
C LYS A 230 -8.43 11.44 6.68
N THR A 231 -7.43 11.34 7.56
CA THR A 231 -7.30 12.20 8.75
C THR A 231 -6.26 13.32 8.55
N ARG A 232 -5.56 13.29 7.42
CA ARG A 232 -4.53 14.25 7.01
C ARG A 232 -4.94 14.89 5.70
N SER A 233 -4.05 15.00 4.71
CA SER A 233 -4.41 15.59 3.42
C SER A 233 -5.24 14.62 2.55
N ALA A 234 -5.96 15.16 1.58
CA ALA A 234 -6.70 14.37 0.60
C ALA A 234 -5.79 13.46 -0.26
N GLU A 235 -4.49 13.75 -0.33
CA GLU A 235 -3.49 12.99 -1.09
C GLU A 235 -2.72 11.99 -0.21
N ASP A 236 -2.90 12.03 1.12
CA ASP A 236 -2.24 11.13 2.06
C ASP A 236 -2.85 9.72 2.00
N SER A 237 -2.16 8.76 2.61
CA SER A 237 -2.66 7.39 2.80
C SER A 237 -3.84 7.37 3.78
N SER A 238 -4.77 6.45 3.54
CA SER A 238 -6.03 6.37 4.25
C SER A 238 -5.84 5.83 5.68
N ALA A 239 -6.67 6.30 6.61
CA ALA A 239 -6.82 5.70 7.94
C ALA A 239 -7.80 4.50 7.92
N LEU A 240 -8.62 4.40 6.87
CA LEU A 240 -9.61 3.34 6.70
C LEU A 240 -10.16 3.43 5.29
N GLY A 241 -10.37 2.30 4.64
CA GLY A 241 -11.05 2.20 3.36
C GLY A 241 -12.02 1.03 3.35
N VAL A 242 -13.24 1.23 2.86
CA VAL A 242 -14.23 0.18 2.67
C VAL A 242 -14.70 0.19 1.23
N ALA A 243 -14.47 -0.93 0.54
CA ALA A 243 -15.05 -1.22 -0.76
C ALA A 243 -16.26 -2.14 -0.59
N ALA A 244 -17.39 -1.80 -1.19
CA ALA A 244 -18.59 -2.63 -1.25
C ALA A 244 -18.96 -2.88 -2.72
N VAL A 245 -19.11 -4.14 -3.10
CA VAL A 245 -19.53 -4.59 -4.43
C VAL A 245 -20.78 -5.44 -4.24
N LEU A 246 -21.94 -4.85 -4.53
CA LEU A 246 -23.24 -5.46 -4.32
C LEU A 246 -23.96 -5.64 -5.66
N GLY A 247 -24.51 -6.83 -5.90
CA GLY A 247 -25.38 -7.13 -7.02
C GLY A 247 -26.84 -7.16 -6.59
N PHE A 248 -27.71 -6.58 -7.41
CA PHE A 248 -29.15 -6.51 -7.16
C PHE A 248 -29.95 -7.23 -8.24
N ASP A 249 -31.05 -7.85 -7.83
CA ASP A 249 -32.06 -8.31 -8.77
C ASP A 249 -32.98 -7.15 -9.22
N PRO A 250 -33.87 -7.37 -10.21
CA PRO A 250 -34.79 -6.33 -10.68
C PRO A 250 -35.77 -5.78 -9.62
N SER A 251 -35.92 -6.46 -8.48
CA SER A 251 -36.76 -5.99 -7.36
C SER A 251 -36.00 -5.14 -6.35
N GLY A 252 -34.69 -4.95 -6.55
CA GLY A 252 -33.81 -4.19 -5.65
C GLY A 252 -33.29 -5.00 -4.46
N VAL A 253 -33.44 -6.33 -4.49
CA VAL A 253 -32.93 -7.22 -3.46
C VAL A 253 -31.49 -7.60 -3.77
N CYS A 254 -30.64 -7.61 -2.76
CA CYS A 254 -29.23 -7.98 -2.92
C CYS A 254 -29.08 -9.49 -3.16
N VAL A 255 -28.45 -9.86 -4.27
CA VAL A 255 -28.19 -11.25 -4.69
C VAL A 255 -26.70 -11.60 -4.75
N ARG A 256 -25.84 -10.60 -4.59
CA ARG A 256 -24.39 -10.76 -4.44
C ARG A 256 -23.88 -9.69 -3.49
N ALA A 257 -23.02 -10.06 -2.55
CA ALA A 257 -22.37 -9.13 -1.65
C ALA A 257 -20.91 -9.51 -1.46
N ARG A 258 -20.02 -8.52 -1.59
CA ARG A 258 -18.61 -8.63 -1.25
C ARG A 258 -18.13 -7.29 -0.71
N LEU A 259 -17.58 -7.29 0.50
CA LEU A 259 -16.96 -6.13 1.10
C LEU A 259 -15.49 -6.40 1.42
N ALA A 260 -14.65 -5.42 1.14
CA ALA A 260 -13.26 -5.42 1.60
C ALA A 260 -12.99 -4.20 2.45
N LEU A 261 -12.33 -4.43 3.58
CA LEU A 261 -11.81 -3.42 4.47
C LEU A 261 -10.29 -3.36 4.31
N GLY A 262 -9.73 -2.17 4.13
CA GLY A 262 -8.28 -1.99 4.13
C GLY A 262 -7.86 -0.68 4.75
N SER A 263 -6.55 -0.42 4.76
CA SER A 263 -5.92 0.70 5.46
C SER A 263 -6.11 0.77 6.99
N ALA A 264 -7.08 0.07 7.56
CA ALA A 264 -7.32 -0.03 9.00
C ALA A 264 -6.56 -1.20 9.67
N THR A 265 -6.41 -2.30 8.94
CA THR A 265 -5.72 -3.54 9.33
C THR A 265 -4.34 -3.60 8.67
N ASP A 266 -3.53 -4.60 9.03
CA ASP A 266 -2.17 -4.81 8.50
C ASP A 266 -2.13 -5.29 7.02
N ARG A 267 -3.27 -5.75 6.51
CA ARG A 267 -3.58 -6.08 5.10
C ARG A 267 -5.08 -5.95 4.86
N PRO A 268 -5.57 -5.85 3.60
CA PRO A 268 -6.99 -5.90 3.35
C PRO A 268 -7.64 -7.18 3.90
N VAL A 269 -8.86 -7.08 4.42
CA VAL A 269 -9.63 -8.19 4.98
C VAL A 269 -11.06 -8.21 4.45
N THR A 270 -11.61 -9.41 4.39
CA THR A 270 -12.91 -9.79 3.84
C THR A 270 -13.55 -10.79 4.80
N PHE A 271 -14.88 -10.74 4.99
CA PHE A 271 -15.59 -11.69 5.84
C PHE A 271 -16.83 -12.20 5.11
N ALA A 272 -16.66 -13.27 4.32
CA ALA A 272 -17.71 -13.78 3.44
C ALA A 272 -19.00 -14.19 4.20
N ASP A 273 -18.86 -14.69 5.44
CA ASP A 273 -20.00 -15.03 6.28
C ASP A 273 -20.78 -13.81 6.78
N LEU A 274 -20.10 -12.67 6.96
CA LEU A 274 -20.76 -11.40 7.27
C LEU A 274 -21.40 -10.80 6.01
N ASP A 275 -20.67 -10.77 4.88
CA ASP A 275 -21.19 -10.25 3.61
C ASP A 275 -22.48 -10.97 3.19
N ALA A 276 -22.55 -12.29 3.45
CA ALA A 276 -23.71 -13.12 3.16
C ALA A 276 -24.99 -12.68 3.89
N LEU A 277 -24.90 -11.93 4.99
CA LEU A 277 -26.06 -11.38 5.71
C LEU A 277 -26.84 -10.35 4.88
N LEU A 278 -26.25 -9.82 3.80
CA LEU A 278 -26.92 -8.91 2.89
C LEU A 278 -27.74 -9.64 1.82
N LEU A 279 -27.53 -10.95 1.61
CA LEU A 279 -28.22 -11.68 0.56
C LEU A 279 -29.70 -11.86 0.91
N GLY A 280 -30.58 -11.57 -0.06
CA GLY A 280 -32.03 -11.59 0.14
C GLY A 280 -32.58 -10.34 0.83
N GLU A 281 -31.73 -9.37 1.16
CA GLU A 281 -32.11 -8.15 1.85
C GLU A 281 -32.25 -6.95 0.91
N GLY A 282 -33.11 -6.01 1.29
CA GLY A 282 -33.34 -4.75 0.59
C GLY A 282 -32.80 -3.53 1.35
N PRO A 283 -32.92 -2.33 0.77
CA PRO A 283 -32.58 -1.08 1.44
C PRO A 283 -33.26 -0.93 2.79
N GLY A 284 -32.51 -0.47 3.81
CA GLY A 284 -33.05 -0.22 5.15
C GLY A 284 -33.17 -1.46 6.06
N SER A 285 -32.73 -2.63 5.61
CA SER A 285 -32.67 -3.83 6.47
C SER A 285 -31.71 -3.64 7.65
N THR A 286 -31.93 -4.42 8.72
CA THR A 286 -31.03 -4.41 9.88
C THR A 286 -29.69 -5.11 9.60
N SER A 287 -29.58 -5.85 8.49
CA SER A 287 -28.37 -6.59 8.10
C SER A 287 -27.18 -5.67 7.90
N ALA A 288 -27.36 -4.46 7.37
CA ALA A 288 -26.26 -3.50 7.23
C ALA A 288 -25.60 -3.15 8.57
N LYS A 289 -26.38 -3.12 9.66
CA LYS A 289 -25.85 -2.94 11.01
C LYS A 289 -25.13 -4.20 11.48
N ALA A 290 -25.73 -5.39 11.30
CA ALA A 290 -25.11 -6.65 11.71
C ALA A 290 -23.76 -6.90 11.02
N VAL A 291 -23.65 -6.61 9.71
CA VAL A 291 -22.39 -6.68 8.96
C VAL A 291 -21.37 -5.69 9.52
N ALA A 292 -21.76 -4.43 9.71
CA ALA A 292 -20.88 -3.40 10.25
C ALA A 292 -20.35 -3.74 11.65
N ASP A 293 -21.23 -4.25 12.51
CA ASP A 293 -20.89 -4.67 13.86
C ASP A 293 -19.94 -5.87 13.82
N GLY A 294 -20.23 -6.88 12.99
CA GLY A 294 -19.37 -8.05 12.81
C GLY A 294 -17.98 -7.72 12.28
N TYR A 295 -17.86 -6.78 11.33
CA TYR A 295 -16.56 -6.31 10.86
C TYR A 295 -15.79 -5.64 12.01
N ALA A 296 -16.40 -4.70 12.72
CA ALA A 296 -15.76 -3.99 13.82
C ALA A 296 -15.29 -4.92 14.94
N ASP A 297 -16.06 -5.97 15.25
CA ASP A 297 -15.77 -6.90 16.34
C ASP A 297 -14.66 -7.91 15.98
N ARG A 298 -14.38 -8.15 14.69
CA ARG A 298 -13.39 -9.15 14.24
C ARG A 298 -12.04 -8.56 13.84
N VAL A 299 -11.96 -7.26 13.56
CA VAL A 299 -10.72 -6.66 13.08
C VAL A 299 -9.76 -6.27 14.18
N THR A 300 -8.47 -6.47 13.90
CA THR A 300 -7.38 -5.89 14.69
C THR A 300 -6.82 -4.68 13.93
N CYS A 301 -7.13 -3.47 14.40
CA CYS A 301 -6.70 -2.25 13.74
C CYS A 301 -5.26 -1.86 14.13
N VAL A 302 -4.53 -1.31 13.16
CA VAL A 302 -3.22 -0.69 13.38
C VAL A 302 -3.37 0.59 14.20
N ASP A 303 -2.44 0.83 15.11
CA ASP A 303 -2.32 2.08 15.87
C ASP A 303 -1.14 2.89 15.34
N ASP A 304 -1.41 4.07 14.76
CA ASP A 304 -0.37 4.94 14.23
C ASP A 304 -0.80 6.42 14.13
N LEU A 305 0.08 7.25 13.54
CA LEU A 305 -0.13 8.68 13.34
C LEU A 305 -1.36 9.06 12.51
N ARG A 306 -1.99 8.11 11.79
CA ARG A 306 -3.20 8.38 11.00
C ARG A 306 -4.44 8.26 11.87
N ALA A 307 -4.47 7.31 12.79
CA ALA A 307 -5.56 7.12 13.74
C ALA A 307 -5.21 6.03 14.75
N GLY A 308 -5.64 6.22 15.99
CA GLY A 308 -5.56 5.18 17.03
C GLY A 308 -6.46 3.99 16.73
N ALA A 309 -6.07 2.80 17.19
CA ALA A 309 -6.77 1.55 16.88
C ALA A 309 -8.25 1.57 17.32
N ALA A 310 -8.53 2.05 18.54
CA ALA A 310 -9.90 2.14 19.06
C ALA A 310 -10.80 3.04 18.19
N TYR A 311 -10.27 4.18 17.71
CA TYR A 311 -11.01 5.06 16.80
C TYR A 311 -11.28 4.38 15.46
N ARG A 312 -10.31 3.62 14.92
CA ARG A 312 -10.49 2.87 13.68
C ARG A 312 -11.59 1.83 13.79
N VAL A 313 -11.67 1.09 14.91
CA VAL A 313 -12.76 0.11 15.15
C VAL A 313 -14.14 0.78 15.09
N GLU A 314 -14.31 1.93 15.73
CA GLU A 314 -15.57 2.70 15.64
C GLU A 314 -15.84 3.19 14.21
N MET A 315 -14.80 3.64 13.50
CA MET A 315 -14.95 4.09 12.13
C MET A 315 -15.22 2.94 11.15
N VAL A 316 -14.74 1.73 11.41
CA VAL A 316 -15.11 0.52 10.64
C VAL A 316 -16.62 0.33 10.70
N ARG A 317 -17.20 0.35 11.91
CA ARG A 317 -18.66 0.24 12.11
C ARG A 317 -19.43 1.29 11.31
N VAL A 318 -18.94 2.54 11.29
CA VAL A 318 -19.57 3.63 10.55
C VAL A 318 -19.42 3.47 9.03
N TYR A 319 -18.21 3.22 8.54
CA TYR A 319 -17.90 3.21 7.10
C TYR A 319 -18.41 1.96 6.40
N VAL A 320 -18.45 0.81 7.06
CA VAL A 320 -19.09 -0.40 6.50
C VAL A 320 -20.57 -0.13 6.26
N ARG A 321 -21.29 0.39 7.25
CA ARG A 321 -22.70 0.77 7.10
C ARG A 321 -22.91 1.80 6.00
N ARG A 322 -22.06 2.83 5.93
CA ARG A 322 -22.14 3.87 4.89
C ARG A 322 -21.86 3.32 3.49
N ALA A 323 -20.90 2.41 3.34
CA ALA A 323 -20.58 1.83 2.04
C ALA A 323 -21.72 0.95 1.53
N ILE A 324 -22.34 0.16 2.42
CA ILE A 324 -23.53 -0.64 2.12
C ILE A 324 -24.69 0.28 1.73
N ALA A 325 -24.99 1.31 2.52
CA ALA A 325 -26.06 2.26 2.22
C ALA A 325 -25.86 2.95 0.86
N ALA A 326 -24.65 3.44 0.58
CA ALA A 326 -24.32 4.09 -0.68
C ALA A 326 -24.42 3.13 -1.89
N ALA A 327 -24.21 1.83 -1.69
CA ALA A 327 -24.42 0.83 -2.74
C ALA A 327 -25.90 0.55 -2.97
N TYR A 328 -26.73 0.44 -1.92
CA TYR A 328 -28.19 0.31 -2.04
C TYR A 328 -28.84 1.53 -2.69
N GLU A 329 -28.47 2.75 -2.27
CA GLU A 329 -28.99 3.99 -2.85
C GLU A 329 -28.74 4.08 -4.35
N ALA A 330 -27.57 3.59 -4.79
CA ALA A 330 -27.19 3.58 -6.19
C ALA A 330 -27.76 2.41 -7.00
N GLY A 331 -28.09 1.29 -6.35
CA GLY A 331 -28.80 0.17 -7.00
C GLY A 331 -30.28 0.43 -7.22
N ALA A 332 -30.86 1.38 -6.48
CA ALA A 332 -32.25 1.81 -6.61
C ALA A 332 -32.46 2.91 -7.68
N ALA A 333 -31.39 3.48 -8.22
CA ALA A 333 -31.40 4.58 -9.20
C ALA A 333 -31.25 4.05 -10.63
#